data_AF-A0A431IHZ1-F1
#
_entry.id   AF-A0A431IHZ1-F1
#
_cell.length_a   1.000
_cell.length_b   1.000
_cell.length_c   1.000
_cell.angle_alpha   90.00
_cell.angle_beta   90.00
_cell.angle_gamma   90.00
#
_symmetry.space_group_name_H-M   'P 1'
#
loop_
_entity.id
_entity.type
_entity.pdbx_description
1 polymer ?
#
loop_
_entity_poly.entity_id
_entity_poly.type
_entity_poly.pdbx_seq_one_letter_code
_entity_poly.pdbx_strand_id
1 'polypeptide(L)'
;MDAAMVTDLGTDVVPDPSRLAVTVLGCGGTFAGAGNACSGYLVRGGGTAVLLDCGPGVLSSLQHHLEPTELDAVVISHSHPDHWGDVPVMRNALRYVLGHHGVPLFTTADTLAILDGVFHDGLGDAFAPSVITDGADVTVGALRVRTSRTAHPPETMGIRVDMGD
;
A
#
# COMPACT_ATOMS: atom_id res chain seq x y z
N MET A 1 23.30 -22.26 25.44
CA MET A 1 22.70 -22.06 24.12
C MET A 1 21.20 -22.13 24.34
N ASP A 2 20.54 -20.98 24.41
CA ASP A 2 19.09 -20.95 24.43
C ASP A 2 18.67 -19.70 23.65
N ALA A 3 18.05 -19.94 22.50
CA ALA A 3 17.55 -18.90 21.62
C ALA A 3 16.16 -18.53 22.12
N ALA A 4 16.08 -17.45 22.89
CA ALA A 4 14.79 -16.87 23.25
C ALA A 4 14.16 -16.25 22.00
N MET A 5 13.22 -17.00 21.42
CA MET A 5 12.19 -16.48 20.53
C MET A 5 11.37 -15.46 21.35
N VAL A 6 11.58 -14.17 21.08
CA VAL A 6 10.72 -13.12 21.63
C VAL A 6 9.50 -13.02 20.73
N THR A 7 8.45 -13.75 21.11
CA THR A 7 7.09 -13.43 20.71
C THR A 7 6.54 -12.44 21.74
N ASP A 8 6.66 -11.15 21.45
CA ASP A 8 5.94 -10.11 22.18
C ASP A 8 4.75 -9.67 21.32
N LEU A 9 3.55 -10.08 21.72
CA LEU A 9 2.28 -9.54 21.24
C LEU A 9 1.87 -8.46 22.25
N GLY A 10 2.48 -7.29 22.16
CA GLY A 10 2.32 -6.20 23.12
C GLY A 10 2.29 -4.85 22.41
N THR A 11 1.24 -4.07 22.71
CA THR A 11 0.99 -2.63 22.40
C THR A 11 1.73 -2.05 21.19
N ASP A 12 0.97 -1.61 20.17
CA ASP A 12 1.43 -0.88 18.98
C ASP A 12 2.59 0.09 19.27
N VAL A 13 3.81 -0.42 19.23
CA VAL A 13 5.00 0.42 19.26
C VAL A 13 5.02 1.07 17.88
N VAL A 14 4.55 2.32 17.81
CA VAL A 14 4.77 3.14 16.62
C VAL A 14 6.28 3.20 16.42
N PRO A 15 6.82 2.60 15.35
CA PRO A 15 8.26 2.55 15.15
C PRO A 15 8.81 3.97 15.09
N ASP A 16 10.04 4.17 15.56
CA ASP A 16 10.76 5.43 15.42
C ASP A 16 10.67 5.92 13.96
N PRO A 17 10.06 7.08 13.69
CA PRO A 17 9.80 7.56 12.32
C PRO A 17 11.09 7.87 11.56
N SER A 18 12.25 7.93 12.24
CA SER A 18 13.56 8.06 11.61
C SER A 18 14.15 6.74 11.09
N ARG A 19 13.51 5.60 11.38
CA ARG A 19 13.93 4.26 10.96
C ARG A 19 12.96 3.67 9.96
N LEU A 20 13.47 2.81 9.08
CA LEU A 20 12.63 2.03 8.18
C LEU A 20 11.89 0.96 8.99
N ALA A 21 10.57 0.95 8.88
CA ALA A 21 9.70 -0.01 9.56
C ALA A 21 8.54 -0.43 8.67
N VAL A 22 8.05 -1.65 8.88
CA VAL A 22 6.88 -2.21 8.18
C VAL A 22 5.85 -2.63 9.21
N THR A 23 4.62 -2.18 9.04
CA THR A 23 3.45 -2.60 9.81
C THR A 23 2.57 -3.45 8.89
N VAL A 24 2.25 -4.67 9.31
CA VAL A 24 1.35 -5.56 8.57
C VAL A 24 -0.09 -5.15 8.87
N LEU A 25 -0.79 -4.62 7.88
CA LEU A 25 -2.20 -4.24 8.00
C LEU A 25 -3.13 -5.41 7.66
N GLY A 26 -2.65 -6.30 6.79
CA GLY A 26 -3.28 -7.56 6.44
C GLY A 26 -2.34 -8.46 5.65
N CYS A 27 -2.52 -9.77 5.82
CA CYS A 27 -1.73 -10.80 5.15
C CYS A 27 -2.59 -11.98 4.64
N GLY A 28 -3.91 -11.78 4.57
CA GLY A 28 -4.83 -12.74 3.98
C GLY A 28 -4.61 -12.87 2.48
N GLY A 29 -4.24 -14.06 2.01
CA GLY A 29 -4.20 -14.36 0.57
C GLY A 29 -5.58 -14.74 0.04
N THR A 30 -5.91 -14.31 -1.17
CA THR A 30 -7.18 -14.57 -1.87
C THR A 30 -8.41 -13.89 -1.27
N PHE A 31 -8.61 -13.92 0.05
CA PHE A 31 -9.75 -13.28 0.72
C PHE A 31 -9.43 -12.93 2.19
N ALA A 32 -10.20 -11.98 2.74
CA ALA A 32 -10.05 -11.52 4.11
C ALA A 32 -10.68 -12.53 5.09
N GLY A 33 -9.91 -12.92 6.10
CA GLY A 33 -10.39 -13.71 7.22
C GLY A 33 -10.95 -12.83 8.33
N ALA A 34 -11.65 -13.44 9.30
CA ALA A 34 -12.09 -12.71 10.49
C ALA A 34 -10.86 -12.13 11.24
N GLY A 35 -10.78 -10.81 11.33
CA GLY A 35 -9.66 -10.10 11.96
C GLY A 35 -8.36 -10.08 11.15
N ASN A 36 -8.36 -10.52 9.89
CA ASN A 36 -7.19 -10.44 9.01
C ASN A 36 -7.61 -9.93 7.63
N ALA A 37 -7.27 -8.68 7.34
CA ALA A 37 -7.46 -8.10 6.02
C ALA A 37 -6.64 -8.84 4.95
N CYS A 38 -6.98 -8.60 3.68
CA CYS A 38 -6.12 -9.04 2.58
C CYS A 38 -4.77 -8.29 2.57
N SER A 39 -3.93 -8.58 1.59
CA SER A 39 -2.59 -7.97 1.45
C SER A 39 -2.61 -6.44 1.60
N GLY A 40 -1.88 -5.96 2.61
CA GLY A 40 -1.63 -4.54 2.83
C GLY A 40 -0.55 -4.32 3.89
N TYR A 41 0.41 -3.46 3.57
CA TYR A 41 1.58 -3.21 4.41
C TYR A 41 1.88 -1.72 4.45
N LEU A 42 1.91 -1.13 5.64
CA LEU A 42 2.33 0.25 5.82
C LEU A 42 3.85 0.29 6.05
N VAL A 43 4.57 0.89 5.11
CA VAL A 43 6.02 1.12 5.22
C VAL A 43 6.27 2.56 5.62
N ARG A 44 7.04 2.78 6.69
CA ARG A 44 7.37 4.10 7.22
C ARG A 44 8.88 4.27 7.38
N GLY A 45 9.37 5.49 7.17
CA GLY A 45 10.75 5.85 7.45
C GLY A 45 11.11 7.26 6.96
N GLY A 46 11.96 7.96 7.69
CA GLY A 46 12.37 9.33 7.38
C GLY A 46 11.22 10.34 7.33
N GLY A 47 10.14 10.08 8.09
CA GLY A 47 8.91 10.88 8.03
C GLY A 47 7.99 10.61 6.83
N THR A 48 8.30 9.60 6.02
CA THR A 48 7.48 9.18 4.87
C THR A 48 6.65 7.94 5.20
N ALA A 49 5.42 7.88 4.70
CA ALA A 49 4.49 6.75 4.80
C ALA A 49 4.02 6.28 3.41
N VAL A 50 4.31 5.02 3.07
CA VAL A 50 3.89 4.38 1.82
C VAL A 50 3.06 3.15 2.14
N LEU A 51 1.88 3.05 1.52
CA LEU A 51 1.05 1.84 1.58
C LEU A 51 1.40 0.91 0.41
N LEU A 52 1.83 -0.31 0.72
CA LEU A 52 2.03 -1.38 -0.28
C LEU A 52 0.83 -2.33 -0.25
N ASP A 53 0.14 -2.41 -1.38
CA ASP A 53 -1.16 -3.07 -1.56
C ASP A 53 -2.27 -2.52 -0.64
N CYS A 54 -3.51 -2.57 -1.12
CA CYS A 54 -4.69 -2.09 -0.42
C CYS A 54 -5.86 -3.04 -0.69
N GLY A 55 -5.69 -4.29 -0.25
CA GLY A 55 -6.71 -5.33 -0.33
C GLY A 55 -7.92 -5.08 0.60
N PRO A 56 -9.00 -5.87 0.47
CA PRO A 56 -10.17 -5.79 1.33
C PRO A 56 -9.84 -5.81 2.83
N GLY A 57 -10.30 -4.77 3.54
CA GLY A 57 -10.11 -4.59 4.98
C GLY A 57 -8.87 -3.76 5.36
N VAL A 58 -7.94 -3.52 4.44
CA VAL A 58 -6.71 -2.78 4.69
C VAL A 58 -7.00 -1.33 5.07
N LEU A 59 -7.99 -0.69 4.44
CA LEU A 59 -8.34 0.70 4.77
C LEU A 59 -8.83 0.83 6.23
N SER A 60 -9.54 -0.19 6.75
CA SER A 60 -9.94 -0.21 8.15
C SER A 60 -8.72 -0.37 9.07
N SER A 61 -7.83 -1.32 8.76
CA SER A 61 -6.60 -1.54 9.54
C SER A 61 -5.68 -0.31 9.54
N LEU A 62 -5.55 0.38 8.39
CA LEU A 62 -4.70 1.55 8.23
C LEU A 62 -5.03 2.65 9.25
N GLN A 63 -6.32 2.90 9.47
CA GLN A 63 -6.83 3.96 10.36
C GLN A 63 -6.49 3.73 11.84
N HIS A 64 -5.99 2.56 12.23
CA HIS A 64 -5.42 2.35 13.56
C HIS A 64 -4.00 2.91 13.71
N HIS A 65 -3.36 3.29 12.59
CA HIS A 65 -1.99 3.76 12.55
C HIS A 65 -1.84 5.19 12.00
N LEU A 66 -2.61 5.56 10.97
CA LEU A 66 -2.68 6.92 10.41
C LEU A 66 -3.94 7.13 9.56
N GLU A 67 -4.30 8.38 9.31
CA GLU A 67 -5.38 8.76 8.39
C GLU A 67 -4.94 8.57 6.93
N PRO A 68 -5.84 8.20 5.99
CA PRO A 68 -5.48 8.05 4.58
C PRO A 68 -4.86 9.31 3.94
N THR A 69 -5.14 10.49 4.48
CA THR A 69 -4.54 11.77 4.04
C THR A 69 -3.09 11.95 4.44
N GLU A 70 -2.56 11.11 5.32
CA GLU A 70 -1.16 11.13 5.78
C GLU A 70 -0.28 10.19 4.95
N LEU A 71 -0.84 9.48 3.96
CA LEU A 71 -0.06 8.67 3.02
C LEU A 71 0.64 9.54 1.99
N ASP A 72 1.95 9.33 1.82
CA ASP A 72 2.73 9.97 0.75
C ASP A 72 2.60 9.25 -0.59
N ALA A 73 2.30 7.94 -0.56
CA ALA A 73 1.98 7.17 -1.77
C ALA A 73 1.26 5.85 -1.45
N VAL A 74 0.59 5.33 -2.46
CA VAL A 74 0.09 3.95 -2.54
C VAL A 74 0.80 3.24 -3.68
N VAL A 75 1.25 2.01 -3.46
CA VAL A 75 1.86 1.15 -4.47
C VAL A 75 1.07 -0.15 -4.54
N ILE A 76 0.52 -0.49 -5.70
CA ILE A 76 -0.21 -1.74 -5.93
C ILE A 76 0.63 -2.67 -6.81
N SER A 77 0.86 -3.88 -6.30
CA SER A 77 1.74 -4.86 -6.92
C SER A 77 1.16 -5.48 -8.21
N HIS A 78 -0.14 -5.78 -8.21
CA HIS A 78 -0.85 -6.41 -9.33
C HIS A 78 -2.37 -6.36 -9.21
N SER A 79 -3.08 -6.88 -10.21
CA SER A 79 -4.51 -6.70 -10.39
C SER A 79 -5.40 -7.77 -9.74
N HIS A 80 -4.88 -8.66 -8.90
CA HIS A 80 -5.78 -9.52 -8.13
C HIS A 80 -6.54 -8.71 -7.06
N PRO A 81 -7.86 -8.92 -6.89
CA PRO A 81 -8.69 -8.07 -6.02
C PRO A 81 -8.25 -8.03 -4.56
N ASP A 82 -7.59 -9.07 -4.06
CA ASP A 82 -7.04 -9.12 -2.70
C ASP A 82 -5.83 -8.19 -2.49
N HIS A 83 -5.37 -7.48 -3.52
CA HIS A 83 -4.28 -6.51 -3.43
C HIS A 83 -4.70 -5.06 -3.67
N TRP A 84 -5.93 -4.80 -4.15
CA TRP A 84 -6.39 -3.44 -4.48
C TRP A 84 -7.85 -3.15 -4.13
N GLY A 85 -8.61 -4.14 -3.66
CA GLY A 85 -10.07 -4.04 -3.51
C GLY A 85 -10.57 -2.90 -2.62
N ASP A 86 -9.75 -2.35 -1.72
CA ASP A 86 -10.12 -1.20 -0.89
C ASP A 86 -9.77 0.16 -1.54
N VAL A 87 -8.96 0.20 -2.62
CA VAL A 87 -8.61 1.44 -3.33
C VAL A 87 -9.86 2.23 -3.76
N PRO A 88 -10.94 1.63 -4.28
CA PRO A 88 -12.12 2.40 -4.67
C PRO A 88 -12.84 3.06 -3.49
N VAL A 89 -12.81 2.42 -2.32
CA VAL A 89 -13.40 2.97 -1.10
C VAL A 89 -12.51 4.09 -0.55
N MET A 90 -11.20 3.89 -0.56
CA MET A 90 -10.21 4.91 -0.18
C MET A 90 -10.34 6.16 -1.07
N ARG A 91 -10.50 5.99 -2.39
CA ARG A 91 -10.77 7.07 -3.35
C ARG A 91 -11.97 7.92 -2.93
N ASN A 92 -13.08 7.27 -2.57
CA ASN A 92 -14.30 7.96 -2.15
C ASN A 92 -14.13 8.67 -0.82
N ALA A 93 -13.44 8.06 0.15
CA ALA A 93 -13.14 8.69 1.43
C ALA A 93 -12.30 9.97 1.20
N LEU A 94 -11.20 9.86 0.44
CA LEU A 94 -10.33 10.99 0.10
C LEU A 94 -11.10 12.12 -0.58
N ARG A 95 -11.83 11.81 -1.65
CA ARG A 95 -12.51 12.81 -2.49
C ARG A 95 -13.73 13.44 -1.83
N TYR A 96 -14.61 12.64 -1.26
CA TYR A 96 -15.96 13.09 -0.87
C TYR A 96 -16.10 13.37 0.62
N VAL A 97 -15.18 12.89 1.46
CA VAL A 97 -15.25 13.07 2.92
C VAL A 97 -14.07 13.90 3.42
N LEU A 98 -12.85 13.55 3.02
CA LEU A 98 -11.62 14.15 3.54
C LEU A 98 -11.15 15.37 2.73
N GLY A 99 -11.67 15.57 1.52
CA GLY A 99 -11.30 16.70 0.65
C GLY A 99 -9.82 16.69 0.26
N HIS A 100 -9.23 15.50 0.12
CA HIS A 100 -7.81 15.31 -0.18
C HIS A 100 -7.64 14.69 -1.57
N HIS A 101 -6.66 15.18 -2.32
CA HIS A 101 -6.49 14.92 -3.74
C HIS A 101 -5.02 14.72 -4.09
N GLY A 102 -4.77 14.05 -5.21
CA GLY A 102 -3.44 13.89 -5.79
C GLY A 102 -2.52 12.93 -5.03
N VAL A 103 -3.05 12.00 -4.22
CA VAL A 103 -2.23 10.97 -3.57
C VAL A 103 -1.52 10.14 -4.65
N PRO A 104 -0.18 10.08 -4.70
CA PRO A 104 0.53 9.27 -5.68
C PRO A 104 0.09 7.82 -5.64
N LEU A 105 -0.32 7.27 -6.79
CA LEU A 105 -0.70 5.87 -6.94
C LEU A 105 0.19 5.20 -7.98
N PHE A 106 1.12 4.38 -7.54
CA PHE A 106 1.96 3.57 -8.41
C PHE A 106 1.33 2.19 -8.59
N THR A 107 1.10 1.78 -9.83
CA THR A 107 0.42 0.50 -10.09
C THR A 107 0.77 -0.06 -11.47
N THR A 108 0.48 -1.33 -11.74
CA THR A 108 0.59 -1.87 -13.10
C THR A 108 -0.46 -1.28 -14.04
N ALA A 109 -0.21 -1.32 -15.35
CA ALA A 109 -1.14 -0.80 -16.35
C ALA A 109 -2.51 -1.52 -16.29
N ASP A 110 -2.50 -2.84 -16.10
CA ASP A 110 -3.72 -3.66 -15.98
C ASP A 110 -4.57 -3.21 -14.78
N THR A 111 -3.94 -3.01 -13.62
CA THR A 111 -4.63 -2.58 -12.40
C THR A 111 -5.19 -1.16 -12.57
N LEU A 112 -4.44 -0.25 -13.21
CA LEU A 112 -4.93 1.11 -13.49
C LEU A 112 -6.17 1.09 -14.40
N ALA A 113 -6.15 0.26 -15.45
CA ALA A 113 -7.29 0.12 -16.35
C ALA A 113 -8.54 -0.43 -15.62
N ILE A 114 -8.35 -1.38 -14.71
CA ILE A 114 -9.44 -1.89 -13.87
C ILE A 114 -9.98 -0.79 -12.96
N LEU A 115 -9.10 -0.08 -12.25
CA LEU A 115 -9.50 1.00 -11.35
C LEU A 115 -10.25 2.12 -12.08
N ASP A 116 -9.80 2.50 -13.27
CA ASP A 116 -10.48 3.51 -14.08
C ASP A 116 -11.88 3.04 -14.52
N GLY A 117 -12.01 1.75 -14.87
CA GLY A 117 -13.29 1.14 -15.26
C GLY A 117 -14.29 0.90 -14.13
N VAL A 118 -13.86 0.94 -12.86
CA VAL A 118 -14.77 0.78 -11.70
C VAL A 118 -15.69 2.00 -11.53
N PHE A 119 -15.25 3.19 -11.94
CA PHE A 119 -15.98 4.43 -11.72
C PHE A 119 -16.61 4.96 -13.01
N HIS A 120 -17.84 5.48 -12.89
CA HIS A 120 -18.52 6.12 -14.02
C HIS A 120 -17.79 7.36 -14.56
N ASP A 121 -16.98 8.02 -13.73
CA ASP A 121 -16.19 9.21 -14.06
C ASP A 121 -14.68 8.96 -14.08
N GLY A 122 -14.26 7.68 -14.12
CA GLY A 122 -12.87 7.28 -14.01
C GLY A 122 -12.30 7.45 -12.59
N LEU A 123 -11.00 7.17 -12.44
CA LEU A 123 -10.32 7.21 -11.14
C LEU A 123 -10.48 8.58 -10.42
N GLY A 124 -10.61 9.66 -11.19
CA GLY A 124 -10.79 11.01 -10.68
C GLY A 124 -9.48 11.62 -10.15
N ASP A 125 -9.60 12.62 -9.28
CA ASP A 125 -8.48 13.45 -8.79
C ASP A 125 -7.98 13.07 -7.38
N ALA A 126 -8.61 12.11 -6.71
CA ALA A 126 -8.18 11.63 -5.39
C ALA A 126 -6.75 11.06 -5.44
N PHE A 127 -6.44 10.36 -6.53
CA PHE A 127 -5.14 9.77 -6.80
C PHE A 127 -4.47 10.42 -8.01
N ALA A 128 -3.14 10.49 -7.99
CA ALA A 128 -2.30 10.82 -9.13
C ALA A 128 -1.63 9.53 -9.65
N PRO A 129 -2.21 8.82 -10.63
CA PRO A 129 -1.72 7.51 -11.04
C PRO A 129 -0.43 7.58 -11.85
N SER A 130 0.45 6.59 -11.66
CA SER A 130 1.66 6.35 -12.44
C SER A 130 1.86 4.86 -12.65
N VAL A 131 2.15 4.46 -13.89
CA VAL A 131 2.39 3.04 -14.21
C VAL A 131 3.81 2.64 -13.79
N ILE A 132 3.93 1.54 -13.06
CA ILE A 132 5.22 0.88 -12.76
C ILE A 132 5.40 -0.37 -13.61
N THR A 133 6.63 -0.63 -14.03
CA THR A 133 7.07 -1.77 -14.85
C THR A 133 8.32 -2.39 -14.26
N ASP A 134 8.78 -3.52 -14.78
CA ASP A 134 10.06 -4.11 -14.38
C ASP A 134 11.21 -3.09 -14.42
N GLY A 135 11.96 -2.98 -13.32
CA GLY A 135 13.06 -2.02 -13.18
C GLY A 135 12.64 -0.58 -12.87
N ALA A 136 11.35 -0.29 -12.64
CA ALA A 136 10.94 1.05 -12.19
C ALA A 136 11.61 1.40 -10.86
N ASP A 137 11.92 2.69 -10.72
CA ASP A 137 12.72 3.25 -9.63
C ASP A 137 12.19 4.66 -9.33
N VAL A 138 11.47 4.78 -8.22
CA VAL A 138 10.77 6.00 -7.85
C VAL A 138 11.13 6.40 -6.42
N THR A 139 11.25 7.71 -6.19
CA THR A 139 11.48 8.27 -4.85
C THR A 139 10.17 8.86 -4.34
N VAL A 140 9.77 8.46 -3.13
CA VAL A 140 8.65 9.01 -2.37
C VAL A 140 9.23 9.53 -1.06
N GLY A 141 9.30 10.85 -0.89
CA GLY A 141 9.93 11.45 0.29
C GLY A 141 11.34 10.89 0.57
N ALA A 142 11.52 10.29 1.75
CA ALA A 142 12.77 9.66 2.18
C ALA A 142 12.94 8.19 1.73
N LEU A 143 11.94 7.62 1.07
CA LEU A 143 11.91 6.22 0.65
C LEU A 143 12.14 6.10 -0.86
N ARG A 144 12.92 5.08 -1.25
CA ARG A 144 13.11 4.71 -2.66
C ARG A 144 12.43 3.37 -2.91
N VAL A 145 11.52 3.34 -3.88
CA VAL A 145 10.72 2.17 -4.26
C VAL A 145 11.21 1.66 -5.62
N ARG A 146 11.66 0.42 -5.65
CA ARG A 146 12.10 -0.27 -6.87
C ARG A 146 11.28 -1.51 -7.13
N THR A 147 11.12 -1.85 -8.39
CA THR A 147 10.26 -2.96 -8.81
C THR A 147 10.99 -3.98 -9.66
N SER A 148 10.59 -5.24 -9.54
CA SER A 148 11.03 -6.29 -10.45
C SER A 148 9.89 -7.26 -10.75
N ARG A 149 9.77 -7.68 -12.00
CA ARG A 149 8.72 -8.60 -12.43
C ARG A 149 8.88 -9.98 -11.79
N THR A 150 7.77 -10.51 -11.28
CA THR A 150 7.71 -11.85 -10.68
C THR A 150 7.09 -12.87 -11.63
N ALA A 151 7.29 -14.16 -11.33
CA ALA A 151 6.69 -15.27 -12.05
C ALA A 151 5.26 -15.57 -11.53
N HIS A 152 4.33 -14.64 -11.75
CA HIS A 152 2.94 -14.74 -11.33
C HIS A 152 2.03 -14.10 -12.40
N PRO A 153 0.88 -14.71 -12.75
CA PRO A 153 -0.17 -14.04 -13.51
C PRO A 153 -1.22 -13.43 -12.56
N PRO A 154 -1.76 -12.22 -12.83
CA PRO A 154 -1.43 -11.26 -13.91
C PRO A 154 -0.05 -10.61 -13.70
N GLU A 155 0.35 -9.66 -14.56
CA GLU A 155 1.61 -8.93 -14.38
C GLU A 155 1.77 -8.43 -12.94
N THR A 156 2.84 -8.87 -12.29
CA THR A 156 3.06 -8.66 -10.86
C THR A 156 4.47 -8.16 -10.57
N MET A 157 4.55 -7.04 -9.86
CA MET A 157 5.80 -6.43 -9.44
C MET A 157 6.12 -6.80 -8.00
N GLY A 158 7.29 -7.39 -7.78
CA GLY A 158 7.93 -7.43 -6.47
C GLY A 158 8.45 -6.04 -6.14
N ILE A 159 8.31 -5.64 -4.87
CA ILE A 159 8.61 -4.27 -4.42
C ILE A 159 9.77 -4.31 -3.44
N ARG A 160 10.80 -3.51 -3.70
CA ARG A 160 11.90 -3.24 -2.78
C ARG A 160 11.79 -1.79 -2.31
N VAL A 161 11.82 -1.58 -1.00
CA VAL A 161 11.87 -0.25 -0.39
C VAL A 161 13.20 -0.10 0.33
N ASP A 162 13.94 0.96 0.00
CA ASP A 162 15.18 1.35 0.66
C ASP A 162 14.99 2.72 1.33
N MET A 163 15.75 2.98 2.39
CA MET A 163 15.85 4.28 3.06
C MET A 163 17.33 4.56 3.34
N GLY A 164 17.85 5.66 2.77
CA GLY A 164 19.30 5.89 2.69
C GLY A 164 19.95 5.20 1.49
N ASP A 165 21.28 5.32 1.39
CA ASP A 165 22.10 4.77 0.30
C ASP A 165 22.40 3.27 0.45
#